data_AF-A0A2W4NS28-F1
#
_entry.id   AF-A0A2W4NS28-F1
#
_cell.length_a   1.000
_cell.length_b   1.000
_cell.length_c   1.000
_cell.angle_alpha   90.00
_cell.angle_beta   90.00
_cell.angle_gamma   90.00
#
_symmetry.space_group_name_H-M   'P 1'
#
loop_
_entity.id
_entity.type
_entity.pdbx_description
1 polymer ?
#
loop_
_entity_poly.entity_id
_entity_poly.type
_entity_poly.pdbx_seq_one_letter_code
_entity_poly.pdbx_strand_id
1 'polypeptide(L)'
;LWQFILNANAINGAHAAGFSIPTSGPNFNTIISGAFVIQPLSALPELSGGQTTIDGTKQELAYGDMRPDLPDIVLDGTLAPNSADGLRIASSDNTVRGLDIRNFAGGAGNGIIISGGADNTTIADNYLTRNSNSGGAVGAIQIGGTVDNLTISGNTVIDNNSDGLEFTVSSAGSTNVRIFNNIFAKQGQDGVVLRGRGMLFENNTVIDNGTSNPLGCGIEVQQLQDSLIARNIVQRNGLEGGICLIRGVSSGNTFGPDNEVSANAGPGISIEYGSSVRNRITGNIMFHNAGLGIDLWPQGVTPNDIGDGDTGPNQLMNTPVLYDVQPDGAGGFIVSGEARPGATVEVFLAAPHIFGSGEGEELLGTTVASGAAGTADSTAAQFSLSIPSGVLEPGDQLTATATDSEGNTSEFSANIAVP
;
A
#
# COMPACT_ATOMS: atom_id res chain seq x y z
N LEU A 1 29.83 11.43 7.38
CA LEU A 1 28.80 10.46 7.84
C LEU A 1 29.37 9.36 8.73
N TRP A 2 30.31 8.52 8.25
CA TRP A 2 30.95 7.47 9.07
C TRP A 2 31.36 7.94 10.48
N GLN A 3 32.21 8.97 10.56
CA GLN A 3 32.70 9.46 11.85
C GLN A 3 31.59 10.06 12.72
N PHE A 4 30.57 10.66 12.11
CA PHE A 4 29.42 11.18 12.85
C PHE A 4 28.68 10.04 13.55
N ILE A 5 28.41 8.94 12.85
CA ILE A 5 27.72 7.78 13.43
C ILE A 5 28.52 7.19 14.60
N LEU A 6 29.84 7.01 14.43
CA LEU A 6 30.69 6.53 15.54
C LEU A 6 30.62 7.45 16.76
N ASN A 7 30.62 8.77 16.55
CA ASN A 7 30.53 9.72 17.64
C ASN A 7 29.15 9.71 18.31
N ALA A 8 28.07 9.66 17.53
CA ALA A 8 26.70 9.58 18.03
C ALA A 8 26.48 8.31 18.87
N ASN A 9 27.01 7.17 18.42
CA ASN A 9 26.95 5.91 19.17
C ASN A 9 27.75 5.94 20.49
N ALA A 10 28.77 6.78 20.58
CA ALA A 10 29.67 6.82 21.74
C ALA A 10 29.22 7.78 22.85
N ILE A 11 28.26 8.66 22.58
CA ILE A 11 27.84 9.73 23.49
C ILE A 11 26.36 9.56 23.84
N ASN A 12 25.99 9.66 25.11
CA ASN A 12 24.59 9.62 25.51
C ASN A 12 23.87 10.94 25.17
N GLY A 13 22.64 10.85 24.68
CA GLY A 13 21.76 11.99 24.41
C GLY A 13 21.44 12.16 22.94
N ALA A 14 20.76 13.26 22.60
CA ALA A 14 20.34 13.54 21.23
C ALA A 14 21.51 14.05 20.38
N HIS A 15 21.64 13.50 19.17
CA HIS A 15 22.68 13.86 18.20
C HIS A 15 22.05 14.26 16.88
N ALA A 16 22.57 15.28 16.22
CA ALA A 16 22.09 15.70 14.90
C ALA A 16 23.27 15.90 13.94
N ALA A 17 23.17 15.31 12.75
CA ALA A 17 24.10 15.58 11.67
C ALA A 17 23.85 16.99 11.13
N GLY A 18 24.67 17.97 11.52
CA GLY A 18 24.57 19.34 11.04
C GLY A 18 25.27 19.54 9.70
N PHE A 19 24.92 18.77 8.66
CA PHE A 19 25.61 18.77 7.35
C PHE A 19 26.11 20.18 6.95
N SER A 20 27.42 20.30 6.70
CA SER A 20 28.10 21.56 6.36
C SER A 20 29.27 21.26 5.43
N ILE A 21 29.02 20.44 4.41
CA ILE A 21 30.03 20.01 3.46
C ILE A 21 30.36 21.22 2.56
N PRO A 22 31.63 21.62 2.41
CA PRO A 22 31.98 22.75 1.56
C PRO A 22 31.94 22.36 0.08
N THR A 23 31.61 23.31 -0.80
CA THR A 23 31.65 23.11 -2.27
C THR A 23 33.07 22.92 -2.82
N SER A 24 34.10 23.26 -2.04
CA SER A 24 35.50 22.91 -2.32
C SER A 24 35.85 21.47 -1.96
N GLY A 25 34.92 20.73 -1.35
CA GLY A 25 35.09 19.33 -1.00
C GLY A 25 35.28 18.45 -2.25
N PRO A 26 36.07 17.37 -2.16
CA PRO A 26 36.48 16.58 -3.33
C PRO A 26 35.32 15.87 -4.04
N ASN A 27 34.16 15.71 -3.39
CA ASN A 27 32.99 15.01 -3.92
C ASN A 27 31.79 15.92 -4.18
N PHE A 28 31.98 17.24 -4.19
CA PHE A 28 30.96 18.17 -4.65
C PHE A 28 30.92 18.19 -6.17
N ASN A 29 29.71 18.16 -6.77
CA ASN A 29 29.52 18.31 -8.22
C ASN A 29 30.29 17.28 -9.07
N THR A 30 30.51 16.06 -8.54
CA THR A 30 31.32 15.03 -9.22
C THR A 30 30.49 14.09 -10.07
N ILE A 31 29.50 13.42 -9.47
CA ILE A 31 28.63 12.43 -10.12
C ILE A 31 27.29 13.07 -10.48
N ILE A 32 26.84 14.02 -9.67
CA ILE A 32 25.56 14.70 -9.81
C ILE A 32 25.81 16.20 -9.71
N SER A 33 25.26 16.94 -10.67
CA SER A 33 25.48 18.37 -10.76
C SER A 33 24.92 19.09 -9.54
N GLY A 34 25.77 19.83 -8.82
CA GLY A 34 25.39 20.60 -7.63
C GLY A 34 25.18 19.83 -6.33
N ALA A 35 25.25 18.49 -6.34
CA ALA A 35 25.04 17.70 -5.13
C ALA A 35 26.31 17.53 -4.28
N PHE A 36 26.13 17.28 -2.99
CA PHE A 36 27.18 16.90 -2.05
C PHE A 36 27.21 15.38 -1.90
N VAL A 37 28.15 14.73 -2.59
CA VAL A 37 28.18 13.26 -2.68
C VAL A 37 29.05 12.65 -1.57
N ILE A 38 28.51 11.65 -0.89
CA ILE A 38 29.17 10.79 0.08
C ILE A 38 29.24 9.38 -0.51
N GLN A 39 30.45 8.89 -0.80
CA GLN A 39 30.68 7.53 -1.29
C GLN A 39 31.44 6.71 -0.23
N PRO A 40 30.77 5.81 0.50
CA PRO A 40 31.44 4.94 1.46
C PRO A 40 32.38 3.96 0.74
N LEU A 41 33.61 3.81 1.24
CA LEU A 41 34.56 2.77 0.78
C LEU A 41 34.49 1.48 1.63
N SER A 42 33.63 1.49 2.65
CA SER A 42 33.37 0.39 3.59
C SER A 42 31.93 0.52 4.12
N ALA A 43 31.38 -0.56 4.66
CA ALA A 43 30.01 -0.58 5.20
C ALA A 43 29.88 0.36 6.39
N LEU A 44 28.95 1.32 6.33
CA LEU A 44 28.75 2.31 7.40
C LEU A 44 28.40 1.63 8.74
N PRO A 45 28.86 2.17 9.89
CA PRO A 45 28.42 1.67 11.18
C PRO A 45 26.91 1.85 11.35
N GLU A 46 26.26 0.98 12.11
CA GLU A 46 24.84 1.12 12.44
C GLU A 46 24.59 2.23 13.47
N LEU A 47 23.39 2.82 13.48
CA LEU A 47 22.92 3.68 14.56
C LEU A 47 22.53 2.81 15.77
N SER A 48 23.37 2.76 16.79
CA SER A 48 23.17 1.94 17.99
C SER A 48 23.03 2.74 19.29
N GLY A 49 23.29 4.05 19.27
CA GLY A 49 23.15 4.93 20.45
C GLY A 49 21.74 5.47 20.73
N GLY A 50 20.84 5.40 19.74
CA GLY A 50 19.51 6.02 19.77
C GLY A 50 19.54 7.55 19.65
N GLN A 51 18.36 8.18 19.62
CA GLN A 51 18.18 9.64 19.61
C GLN A 51 19.03 10.37 18.55
N THR A 52 19.32 9.70 17.42
CA THR A 52 20.20 10.23 16.38
C THR A 52 19.39 10.69 15.18
N THR A 53 19.59 11.95 14.81
CA THR A 53 19.00 12.59 13.64
C THR A 53 20.04 12.73 12.55
N ILE A 54 19.81 12.11 11.40
CA ILE A 54 20.50 12.37 10.14
C ILE A 54 19.55 13.16 9.26
N ASP A 55 19.79 14.47 9.13
CA ASP A 55 18.89 15.39 8.43
C ASP A 55 19.64 16.15 7.33
N GLY A 56 19.58 15.64 6.10
CA GLY A 56 20.25 16.24 4.95
C GLY A 56 19.69 17.61 4.56
N THR A 57 18.50 17.98 5.01
CA THR A 57 17.94 19.34 4.79
C THR A 57 18.73 20.43 5.51
N LYS A 58 19.61 20.04 6.45
CA LYS A 58 20.49 20.95 7.17
C LYS A 58 21.78 21.29 6.45
N GLN A 59 22.02 20.78 5.24
CA GLN A 59 23.17 21.17 4.45
C GLN A 59 23.13 22.68 4.14
N GLU A 60 23.94 23.45 4.86
CA GLU A 60 24.00 24.90 4.68
C GLU A 60 24.76 25.21 3.37
N LEU A 61 24.06 25.76 2.37
CA LEU A 61 24.51 26.67 1.30
C LEU A 61 23.41 26.76 0.21
N ALA A 62 23.19 27.93 -0.38
CA ALA A 62 22.19 28.17 -1.45
C ALA A 62 22.53 27.54 -2.82
N TYR A 63 23.48 26.59 -2.84
CA TYR A 63 23.95 25.86 -4.00
C TYR A 63 23.78 24.36 -3.68
N GLY A 64 22.60 23.85 -3.99
CA GLY A 64 22.22 22.46 -3.79
C GLY A 64 22.13 21.68 -5.10
N ASP A 65 21.66 20.43 -5.03
CA ASP A 65 21.42 19.57 -6.18
C ASP A 65 20.62 20.33 -7.25
N MET A 66 21.11 20.32 -8.49
CA MET A 66 20.45 21.04 -9.59
C MET A 66 19.26 20.27 -10.16
N ARG A 67 19.03 19.03 -9.71
CA ARG A 67 17.84 18.26 -10.03
C ARG A 67 16.67 18.78 -9.19
N PRO A 68 15.55 19.18 -9.81
CA PRO A 68 14.41 19.72 -9.09
C PRO A 68 13.92 18.77 -7.99
N ASP A 69 13.64 19.34 -6.82
CA ASP A 69 12.99 18.68 -5.68
C ASP A 69 13.72 17.44 -5.12
N LEU A 70 15.02 17.28 -5.41
CA LEU A 70 15.82 16.18 -4.88
C LEU A 70 16.74 16.65 -3.73
N PRO A 71 17.05 15.76 -2.76
CA PRO A 71 17.92 16.12 -1.66
C PRO A 71 19.36 16.45 -2.07
N ASP A 72 19.93 17.47 -1.43
CA ASP A 72 21.29 17.95 -1.70
C ASP A 72 22.39 16.97 -1.27
N ILE A 73 22.11 16.19 -0.22
CA ILE A 73 23.03 15.18 0.32
C ILE A 73 22.75 13.85 -0.38
N VAL A 74 23.74 13.41 -1.16
CA VAL A 74 23.67 12.11 -1.85
C VAL A 74 24.57 11.12 -1.15
N LEU A 75 23.99 10.03 -0.64
CA LEU A 75 24.69 8.85 -0.17
C LEU A 75 24.70 7.80 -1.28
N ASP A 76 25.86 7.62 -1.92
CA ASP A 76 26.02 6.77 -3.10
C ASP A 76 26.87 5.52 -2.80
N GLY A 77 26.23 4.36 -2.90
CA GLY A 77 26.80 3.04 -2.64
C GLY A 77 27.68 2.46 -3.75
N THR A 78 27.93 3.17 -4.85
CA THR A 78 28.74 2.67 -6.00
C THR A 78 30.13 2.16 -5.63
N LEU A 79 30.74 2.68 -4.55
CA LEU A 79 32.05 2.24 -4.05
C LEU A 79 31.96 1.41 -2.76
N ALA A 80 30.76 1.15 -2.25
CA ALA A 80 30.55 0.36 -1.05
C ALA A 80 30.77 -1.13 -1.34
N PRO A 81 31.20 -1.93 -0.34
CA PRO A 81 31.40 -3.36 -0.52
C PRO A 81 30.06 -4.07 -0.76
N ASN A 82 30.11 -5.27 -1.36
CA ASN A 82 28.91 -6.10 -1.56
C ASN A 82 28.18 -6.34 -0.23
N SER A 83 26.85 -6.26 -0.27
CA SER A 83 25.93 -6.38 0.86
C SER A 83 26.05 -5.27 1.91
N ALA A 84 26.73 -4.16 1.61
CA ALA A 84 26.64 -2.98 2.46
C ALA A 84 25.28 -2.31 2.29
N ASP A 85 24.67 -1.94 3.41
CA ASP A 85 23.50 -1.08 3.44
C ASP A 85 23.92 0.40 3.38
N GLY A 86 23.02 1.25 2.91
CA GLY A 86 23.18 2.70 3.00
C GLY A 86 23.15 3.17 4.45
N LEU A 87 22.06 2.91 5.15
CA LEU A 87 21.93 3.20 6.58
C LEU A 87 21.28 2.03 7.31
N ARG A 88 21.91 1.64 8.42
CA ARG A 88 21.38 0.62 9.34
C ARG A 88 21.01 1.26 10.67
N ILE A 89 19.77 1.08 11.09
CA ILE A 89 19.19 1.65 12.31
C ILE A 89 18.90 0.50 13.27
N ALA A 90 19.58 0.47 14.41
CA ALA A 90 19.53 -0.64 15.38
C ALA A 90 19.17 -0.17 16.80
N SER A 91 18.70 1.06 16.93
CA SER A 91 18.32 1.69 18.20
C SER A 91 17.08 2.56 18.01
N SER A 92 16.46 2.97 19.12
CA SER A 92 15.22 3.73 19.11
C SER A 92 15.43 5.24 18.93
N ASP A 93 14.33 5.96 18.69
CA ASP A 93 14.26 7.43 18.67
C ASP A 93 15.14 8.08 17.59
N ASN A 94 15.35 7.40 16.48
CA ASN A 94 16.17 7.90 15.38
C ASN A 94 15.33 8.62 14.33
N THR A 95 15.92 9.59 13.64
CA THR A 95 15.31 10.25 12.47
C THR A 95 16.29 10.22 11.31
N VAL A 96 15.84 9.75 10.15
CA VAL A 96 16.58 9.85 8.88
C VAL A 96 15.72 10.59 7.88
N ARG A 97 16.19 11.77 7.43
CA ARG A 97 15.46 12.56 6.45
C ARG A 97 16.30 13.37 5.49
N GLY A 98 15.69 13.70 4.35
CA GLY A 98 16.26 14.62 3.37
C GLY A 98 17.56 14.08 2.77
N LEU A 99 17.64 12.77 2.52
CA LEU A 99 18.79 12.14 1.88
C LEU A 99 18.40 11.52 0.54
N ASP A 100 19.30 11.62 -0.42
CA ASP A 100 19.26 10.82 -1.64
C ASP A 100 20.16 9.59 -1.45
N ILE A 101 19.55 8.42 -1.24
CA ILE A 101 20.25 7.17 -0.94
C ILE A 101 20.15 6.24 -2.15
N ARG A 102 21.30 5.87 -2.71
CA ARG A 102 21.33 5.20 -4.01
C ARG A 102 22.42 4.17 -4.15
N ASN A 103 22.22 3.26 -5.11
CA ASN A 103 23.23 2.31 -5.60
C ASN A 103 23.73 1.32 -4.54
N PHE A 104 22.99 1.06 -3.47
CA PHE A 104 23.26 -0.03 -2.55
C PHE A 104 22.63 -1.34 -3.05
N ALA A 105 23.07 -1.80 -4.22
CA ALA A 105 22.51 -2.97 -4.91
C ALA A 105 23.46 -4.17 -5.02
N GLY A 106 24.71 -4.03 -4.59
CA GLY A 106 25.68 -5.13 -4.57
C GLY A 106 25.33 -6.15 -3.49
N GLY A 107 25.35 -7.45 -3.80
CA GLY A 107 25.06 -8.49 -2.81
C GLY A 107 23.64 -8.37 -2.26
N ALA A 108 23.45 -8.35 -0.94
CA ALA A 108 22.14 -8.18 -0.27
C ALA A 108 21.97 -6.79 0.38
N GLY A 109 22.61 -5.75 -0.19
CA GLY A 109 22.56 -4.41 0.39
C GLY A 109 21.19 -3.76 0.22
N ASN A 110 20.78 -2.95 1.20
CA ASN A 110 19.55 -2.15 1.19
C ASN A 110 19.89 -0.65 1.17
N GLY A 111 18.93 0.20 0.82
CA GLY A 111 19.09 1.65 1.01
C GLY A 111 19.06 1.99 2.49
N ILE A 112 17.96 1.65 3.17
CA ILE A 112 17.81 1.80 4.62
C ILE A 112 17.33 0.46 5.20
N ILE A 113 17.93 0.04 6.31
CA ILE A 113 17.44 -1.08 7.11
C ILE A 113 17.16 -0.63 8.55
N ILE A 114 15.98 -0.97 9.05
CA ILE A 114 15.59 -0.85 10.45
C ILE A 114 15.63 -2.25 11.05
N SER A 115 16.36 -2.41 12.16
CA SER A 115 16.46 -3.66 12.90
C SER A 115 15.41 -3.72 14.01
N GLY A 116 15.10 -4.93 14.49
CA GLY A 116 14.07 -5.14 15.50
C GLY A 116 14.41 -4.40 16.78
N GLY A 117 13.41 -3.77 17.38
CA GLY A 117 13.54 -2.93 18.58
C GLY A 117 13.99 -1.49 18.31
N ALA A 118 14.17 -1.08 17.05
CA ALA A 118 14.44 0.31 16.69
C ALA A 118 13.16 1.17 16.68
N ASP A 119 12.47 1.19 17.82
CA ASP A 119 11.19 1.87 18.03
C ASP A 119 11.30 3.41 17.90
N ASN A 120 10.17 4.10 17.76
CA ASN A 120 10.12 5.57 17.65
C ASN A 120 10.99 6.14 16.51
N THR A 121 11.24 5.34 15.47
CA THR A 121 12.07 5.77 14.33
C THR A 121 11.22 6.51 13.30
N THR A 122 11.78 7.58 12.72
CA THR A 122 11.17 8.33 11.62
C THR A 122 12.06 8.26 10.38
N ILE A 123 11.52 7.77 9.26
CA ILE A 123 12.14 7.80 7.94
C ILE A 123 11.31 8.75 7.07
N ALA A 124 11.83 9.93 6.76
CA ALA A 124 11.02 10.94 6.09
C ALA A 124 11.73 11.69 4.96
N ASP A 125 11.00 12.07 3.93
CA ASP A 125 11.50 13.01 2.91
C ASP A 125 12.80 12.54 2.22
N ASN A 126 13.04 11.22 2.16
CA ASN A 126 14.21 10.65 1.50
C ASN A 126 13.87 10.26 0.06
N TYR A 127 14.87 10.31 -0.81
CA TYR A 127 14.83 9.79 -2.17
C TYR A 127 15.66 8.51 -2.24
N LEU A 128 15.04 7.36 -2.54
CA LEU A 128 15.71 6.07 -2.61
C LEU A 128 15.62 5.49 -4.02
N THR A 129 16.77 5.26 -4.67
CA THR A 129 16.80 4.72 -6.04
C THR A 129 17.94 3.74 -6.30
N ARG A 130 17.71 2.75 -7.17
CA ARG A 130 18.70 1.73 -7.56
C ARG A 130 19.34 1.00 -6.36
N ASN A 131 18.59 0.84 -5.28
CA ASN A 131 18.99 0.03 -4.15
C ASN A 131 18.49 -1.41 -4.32
N SER A 132 18.96 -2.29 -3.44
CA SER A 132 18.53 -3.68 -3.36
C SER A 132 18.97 -4.51 -4.56
N ASN A 133 19.13 -5.81 -4.38
CA ASN A 133 19.41 -6.72 -5.50
C ASN A 133 18.10 -7.14 -6.18
N SER A 134 18.17 -7.87 -7.29
CA SER A 134 16.97 -8.39 -7.97
C SER A 134 16.45 -9.72 -7.39
N GLY A 135 16.87 -10.09 -6.17
CA GLY A 135 16.69 -11.42 -5.59
C GLY A 135 15.39 -11.61 -4.81
N GLY A 136 14.63 -10.55 -4.54
CA GLY A 136 13.31 -10.66 -3.89
C GLY A 136 13.29 -10.87 -2.39
N ALA A 137 14.42 -10.66 -1.72
CA ALA A 137 14.54 -10.87 -0.28
C ALA A 137 14.90 -9.58 0.48
N VAL A 138 14.87 -8.44 -0.22
CA VAL A 138 15.35 -7.14 0.28
C VAL A 138 14.50 -6.00 -0.26
N GLY A 139 14.03 -5.12 0.62
CA GLY A 139 13.42 -3.84 0.25
C GLY A 139 14.43 -2.70 0.10
N ALA A 140 14.10 -1.64 -0.65
CA ALA A 140 14.91 -0.42 -0.63
C ALA A 140 14.92 0.21 0.77
N ILE A 141 13.77 0.14 1.45
CA ILE A 141 13.61 0.28 2.90
C ILE A 141 13.20 -1.09 3.45
N GLN A 142 13.99 -1.67 4.34
CA GLN A 142 13.68 -2.97 4.96
C GLN A 142 13.46 -2.83 6.47
N ILE A 143 12.38 -3.41 6.98
CA ILE A 143 12.08 -3.54 8.40
C ILE A 143 12.32 -4.99 8.82
N GLY A 144 13.50 -5.22 9.40
CA GLY A 144 13.90 -6.50 9.98
C GLY A 144 13.50 -6.55 11.44
N GLY A 145 12.71 -7.53 11.87
CA GLY A 145 12.26 -7.67 13.25
C GLY A 145 11.06 -6.78 13.60
N THR A 146 10.61 -6.90 14.85
CA THR A 146 9.45 -6.15 15.37
C THR A 146 9.83 -4.73 15.75
N VAL A 147 9.00 -3.76 15.38
CA VAL A 147 9.16 -2.34 15.73
C VAL A 147 7.84 -1.75 16.23
N ASP A 148 7.93 -0.76 17.11
CA ASP A 148 6.80 0.05 17.57
C ASP A 148 6.98 1.53 17.24
N ASN A 149 5.86 2.20 16.93
CA ASN A 149 5.81 3.65 16.68
C ASN A 149 6.77 4.11 15.55
N LEU A 150 6.85 3.34 14.48
CA LEU A 150 7.60 3.69 13.27
C LEU A 150 6.78 4.65 12.39
N THR A 151 7.39 5.73 11.94
CA THR A 151 6.80 6.64 10.95
C THR A 151 7.62 6.64 9.66
N ILE A 152 6.99 6.35 8.52
CA ILE A 152 7.58 6.44 7.18
C ILE A 152 6.76 7.43 6.36
N SER A 153 7.31 8.60 6.03
CA SER A 153 6.51 9.65 5.37
C SER A 153 7.23 10.51 4.36
N GLY A 154 6.57 10.89 3.26
CA GLY A 154 7.16 11.83 2.29
C GLY A 154 8.33 11.26 1.48
N ASN A 155 8.61 9.96 1.58
CA ASN A 155 9.73 9.36 0.85
C ASN A 155 9.34 9.09 -0.60
N THR A 156 10.28 9.30 -1.52
CA THR A 156 10.18 8.82 -2.91
C THR A 156 11.10 7.62 -3.07
N VAL A 157 10.51 6.44 -3.19
CA VAL A 157 11.20 5.17 -3.40
C VAL A 157 10.93 4.75 -4.83
N ILE A 158 11.95 4.78 -5.69
CA ILE A 158 11.76 4.64 -7.14
C ILE A 158 12.92 3.93 -7.85
N ASP A 159 12.59 3.09 -8.83
CA ASP A 159 13.55 2.36 -9.67
C ASP A 159 14.55 1.52 -8.83
N ASN A 160 14.05 0.77 -7.83
CA ASN A 160 14.87 -0.21 -7.10
C ASN A 160 14.63 -1.62 -7.65
N ASN A 161 15.60 -2.52 -7.44
CA ASN A 161 15.63 -3.80 -8.14
C ASN A 161 14.70 -4.87 -7.53
N SER A 162 14.24 -4.69 -6.30
CA SER A 162 13.33 -5.61 -5.58
C SER A 162 12.15 -4.83 -5.02
N ASP A 163 11.81 -4.97 -3.74
CA ASP A 163 10.65 -4.31 -3.15
C ASP A 163 10.98 -2.86 -2.79
N GLY A 164 9.98 -1.98 -2.78
CA GLY A 164 10.19 -0.60 -2.35
C GLY A 164 10.33 -0.51 -0.83
N LEU A 165 9.32 -0.97 -0.12
CA LEU A 165 9.30 -1.10 1.33
C LEU A 165 8.95 -2.54 1.71
N GLU A 166 9.78 -3.17 2.52
CA GLU A 166 9.58 -4.55 2.95
C GLU A 166 9.55 -4.68 4.47
N PHE A 167 8.40 -5.07 5.01
CA PHE A 167 8.30 -5.61 6.37
C PHE A 167 8.61 -7.10 6.35
N THR A 168 9.80 -7.53 6.79
CA THR A 168 10.19 -8.97 6.72
C THR A 168 9.28 -9.87 7.56
N VAL A 169 9.31 -11.19 7.36
CA VAL A 169 8.53 -12.15 8.17
C VAL A 169 8.69 -12.00 9.70
N SER A 170 9.85 -11.52 10.15
CA SER A 170 10.15 -11.28 11.56
C SER A 170 9.51 -10.01 12.15
N SER A 171 8.86 -9.22 11.30
CA SER A 171 8.19 -7.96 11.66
C SER A 171 6.69 -8.09 11.89
N ALA A 172 6.12 -9.29 11.82
CA ALA A 172 4.69 -9.54 12.04
C ALA A 172 4.17 -9.07 13.42
N GLY A 173 5.06 -8.86 14.40
CA GLY A 173 4.72 -8.30 15.71
C GLY A 173 4.70 -6.76 15.77
N SER A 174 4.99 -6.06 14.66
CA SER A 174 5.11 -4.60 14.65
C SER A 174 3.77 -3.91 14.87
N THR A 175 3.78 -2.82 15.65
CA THR A 175 2.57 -2.06 16.02
C THR A 175 2.78 -0.57 15.86
N ASN A 176 1.67 0.18 15.81
CA ASN A 176 1.67 1.65 15.74
C ASN A 176 2.51 2.22 14.59
N VAL A 177 2.58 1.49 13.48
CA VAL A 177 3.31 1.93 12.29
C VAL A 177 2.42 2.84 11.44
N ARG A 178 2.95 3.99 11.03
CA ARG A 178 2.27 4.94 10.14
C ARG A 178 3.10 5.17 8.88
N ILE A 179 2.51 4.91 7.72
CA ILE A 179 3.14 5.04 6.40
C ILE A 179 2.26 5.94 5.55
N PHE A 180 2.71 7.16 5.27
CA PHE A 180 1.87 8.12 4.56
C PHE A 180 2.60 9.11 3.67
N ASN A 181 1.94 9.60 2.62
CA ASN A 181 2.50 10.57 1.66
C ASN A 181 3.79 10.08 0.98
N ASN A 182 3.99 8.77 0.83
CA ASN A 182 5.15 8.22 0.13
C ASN A 182 4.79 7.89 -1.33
N ILE A 183 5.81 7.86 -2.19
CA ILE A 183 5.73 7.34 -3.54
C ILE A 183 6.57 6.06 -3.61
N PHE A 184 5.94 4.95 -4.00
CA PHE A 184 6.57 3.66 -4.29
C PHE A 184 6.36 3.34 -5.76
N ALA A 185 7.38 3.57 -6.59
CA ALA A 185 7.24 3.48 -8.04
C ALA A 185 8.30 2.62 -8.72
N LYS A 186 7.91 1.82 -9.71
CA LYS A 186 8.86 1.06 -10.55
C LYS A 186 9.81 0.17 -9.75
N GLN A 187 9.29 -0.45 -8.69
CA GLN A 187 10.00 -1.49 -7.98
C GLN A 187 10.07 -2.75 -8.86
N GLY A 188 11.22 -3.43 -8.85
CA GLY A 188 11.43 -4.65 -9.64
C GLY A 188 10.55 -5.82 -9.18
N GLN A 189 10.10 -5.78 -7.92
CA GLN A 189 9.12 -6.69 -7.34
C GLN A 189 7.93 -5.90 -6.80
N ASP A 190 7.59 -6.03 -5.53
CA ASP A 190 6.39 -5.43 -4.99
C ASP A 190 6.63 -3.95 -4.66
N GLY A 191 5.58 -3.13 -4.78
CA GLY A 191 5.69 -1.74 -4.35
C GLY A 191 5.98 -1.67 -2.85
N VAL A 192 5.15 -2.37 -2.07
CA VAL A 192 5.23 -2.46 -0.62
C VAL A 192 4.81 -3.85 -0.15
N VAL A 193 5.53 -4.43 0.81
CA VAL A 193 5.12 -5.61 1.57
C VAL A 193 4.81 -5.22 3.01
N LEU A 194 3.56 -5.36 3.42
CA LEU A 194 3.05 -5.00 4.75
C LEU A 194 2.88 -6.24 5.64
N ARG A 195 3.42 -6.17 6.87
CA ARG A 195 3.23 -7.14 7.94
C ARG A 195 3.16 -6.41 9.28
N GLY A 196 2.27 -6.84 10.18
CA GLY A 196 2.14 -6.21 11.50
C GLY A 196 0.69 -6.12 11.97
N ARG A 197 0.44 -5.22 12.93
CA ARG A 197 -0.88 -5.00 13.52
C ARG A 197 -1.18 -3.53 13.76
N GLY A 198 -2.42 -3.11 13.49
CA GLY A 198 -2.86 -1.73 13.76
C GLY A 198 -2.06 -0.70 12.96
N MET A 199 -1.61 -1.06 11.76
CA MET A 199 -0.87 -0.16 10.89
C MET A 199 -1.82 0.81 10.19
N LEU A 200 -1.30 2.00 9.90
CA LEU A 200 -1.95 2.99 9.05
C LEU A 200 -1.11 3.18 7.79
N PHE A 201 -1.67 2.82 6.63
CA PHE A 201 -1.08 3.03 5.32
C PHE A 201 -2.01 3.94 4.51
N GLU A 202 -1.71 5.24 4.45
CA GLU A 202 -2.62 6.22 3.83
C GLU A 202 -1.96 7.28 2.97
N ASN A 203 -2.67 7.79 1.96
CA ASN A 203 -2.18 8.86 1.08
C ASN A 203 -0.85 8.52 0.38
N ASN A 204 -0.59 7.24 0.09
CA ASN A 204 0.59 6.82 -0.65
C ASN A 204 0.24 6.61 -2.13
N THR A 205 1.24 6.82 -3.00
CA THR A 205 1.16 6.49 -4.43
C THR A 205 2.00 5.24 -4.68
N VAL A 206 1.37 4.17 -5.14
CA VAL A 206 1.97 2.86 -5.40
C VAL A 206 1.75 2.51 -6.87
N ILE A 207 2.77 2.68 -7.70
CA ILE A 207 2.58 2.77 -9.15
C ILE A 207 3.67 2.07 -9.98
N ASP A 208 3.26 1.38 -11.04
CA ASP A 208 4.18 0.74 -11.99
C ASP A 208 5.13 -0.30 -11.34
N ASN A 209 4.75 -0.94 -10.23
CA ASN A 209 5.59 -1.91 -9.53
C ASN A 209 5.37 -3.34 -10.04
N GLY A 210 6.45 -4.13 -10.09
CA GLY A 210 6.35 -5.56 -10.40
C GLY A 210 5.87 -5.86 -11.81
N THR A 211 5.91 -4.89 -12.73
CA THR A 211 5.31 -4.99 -14.08
C THR A 211 5.93 -6.07 -14.96
N SER A 212 7.13 -6.54 -14.62
CA SER A 212 7.80 -7.67 -15.30
C SER A 212 7.88 -8.93 -14.42
N ASN A 213 7.27 -8.92 -13.24
CA ASN A 213 7.25 -10.03 -12.29
C ASN A 213 5.85 -10.67 -12.28
N PRO A 214 5.71 -11.97 -12.60
CA PRO A 214 4.41 -12.65 -12.55
C PRO A 214 3.79 -12.68 -11.16
N LEU A 215 4.59 -12.48 -10.10
CA LEU A 215 4.17 -12.45 -8.71
C LEU A 215 4.09 -11.04 -8.13
N GLY A 216 4.18 -10.01 -9.00
CA GLY A 216 4.28 -8.62 -8.59
C GLY A 216 2.94 -8.03 -8.16
N CYS A 217 2.92 -7.44 -6.98
CA CYS A 217 1.84 -6.69 -6.38
C CYS A 217 2.18 -5.19 -6.30
N GLY A 218 1.15 -4.34 -6.30
CA GLY A 218 1.33 -2.98 -5.81
C GLY A 218 1.62 -2.99 -4.31
N ILE A 219 0.67 -3.50 -3.55
CA ILE A 219 0.75 -3.67 -2.10
C ILE A 219 0.52 -5.15 -1.77
N GLU A 220 1.57 -5.84 -1.36
CA GLU A 220 1.48 -7.20 -0.83
C GLU A 220 1.19 -7.15 0.68
N VAL A 221 0.18 -7.90 1.11
CA VAL A 221 -0.32 -7.89 2.49
C VAL A 221 -0.20 -9.29 3.09
N GLN A 222 0.74 -9.45 4.01
CA GLN A 222 1.01 -10.75 4.63
C GLN A 222 1.01 -10.66 6.15
N GLN A 223 0.26 -11.49 6.86
CA GLN A 223 0.23 -11.45 8.33
C GLN A 223 -0.12 -10.06 8.89
N LEU A 224 -0.93 -9.29 8.14
CA LEU A 224 -1.39 -7.97 8.55
C LEU A 224 -2.72 -8.10 9.29
N GLN A 225 -2.81 -7.47 10.46
CA GLN A 225 -3.98 -7.59 11.33
C GLN A 225 -4.51 -6.23 11.73
N ASP A 226 -5.83 -6.08 11.80
CA ASP A 226 -6.51 -4.91 12.37
C ASP A 226 -5.99 -3.56 11.82
N SER A 227 -5.60 -3.50 10.54
CA SER A 227 -4.91 -2.34 9.95
C SER A 227 -5.77 -1.59 8.93
N LEU A 228 -5.45 -0.31 8.70
CA LEU A 228 -6.16 0.57 7.76
C LEU A 228 -5.28 0.91 6.55
N ILE A 229 -5.78 0.60 5.35
CA ILE A 229 -5.20 0.95 4.06
C ILE A 229 -6.20 1.84 3.34
N ALA A 230 -6.01 3.17 3.33
CA ALA A 230 -7.01 4.13 2.84
C ALA A 230 -6.39 5.29 2.06
N ARG A 231 -7.14 5.93 1.15
CA ARG A 231 -6.67 7.12 0.40
C ARG A 231 -5.41 6.91 -0.43
N ASN A 232 -5.10 5.67 -0.83
CA ASN A 232 -3.92 5.39 -1.65
C ASN A 232 -4.26 5.37 -3.12
N ILE A 233 -3.30 5.76 -3.97
CA ILE A 233 -3.36 5.57 -5.41
C ILE A 233 -2.57 4.30 -5.73
N VAL A 234 -3.22 3.25 -6.22
CA VAL A 234 -2.63 1.93 -6.50
C VAL A 234 -2.86 1.60 -7.97
N GLN A 235 -1.88 1.89 -8.82
CA GLN A 235 -2.07 1.88 -10.26
C GLN A 235 -1.00 1.12 -11.04
N ARG A 236 -1.40 0.45 -12.13
CA ARG A 236 -0.48 -0.13 -13.12
C ARG A 236 0.57 -1.08 -12.53
N ASN A 237 0.24 -1.75 -11.43
CA ASN A 237 1.12 -2.74 -10.83
C ASN A 237 1.00 -4.10 -11.52
N GLY A 238 1.82 -5.05 -11.07
CA GLY A 238 2.03 -6.36 -11.66
C GLY A 238 0.80 -7.27 -11.76
N LEU A 239 1.04 -8.48 -12.26
CA LEU A 239 0.00 -9.44 -12.65
C LEU A 239 -0.77 -10.05 -11.47
N GLU A 240 -0.18 -10.03 -10.27
CA GLU A 240 -0.86 -10.57 -9.08
C GLU A 240 -1.98 -9.63 -8.61
N GLY A 241 -1.81 -8.32 -8.79
CA GLY A 241 -2.86 -7.33 -8.57
C GLY A 241 -2.38 -5.99 -8.00
N GLY A 242 -3.35 -5.12 -7.72
CA GLY A 242 -3.12 -3.86 -7.02
C GLY A 242 -2.77 -4.09 -5.56
N ILE A 243 -3.70 -4.67 -4.80
CA ILE A 243 -3.54 -5.04 -3.39
C ILE A 243 -3.75 -6.55 -3.23
N CYS A 244 -2.74 -7.29 -2.80
CA CYS A 244 -2.79 -8.75 -2.74
C CYS A 244 -2.64 -9.26 -1.31
N LEU A 245 -3.65 -9.94 -0.78
CA LEU A 245 -3.58 -10.63 0.51
C LEU A 245 -3.14 -12.07 0.28
N ILE A 246 -1.82 -12.27 0.23
CA ILE A 246 -1.18 -13.54 -0.13
C ILE A 246 -0.15 -13.97 0.91
N ARG A 247 0.29 -15.23 0.81
CA ARG A 247 1.45 -15.80 1.55
C ARG A 247 1.38 -15.72 3.09
N GLY A 248 0.24 -15.36 3.65
CA GLY A 248 -0.01 -15.34 5.08
C GLY A 248 -1.45 -14.93 5.40
N VAL A 249 -1.92 -15.32 6.59
CA VAL A 249 -3.26 -14.94 7.05
C VAL A 249 -3.28 -13.46 7.43
N SER A 250 -4.13 -12.69 6.75
CA SER A 250 -4.34 -11.27 7.03
C SER A 250 -5.83 -11.06 7.35
N SER A 251 -6.15 -10.48 8.51
CA SER A 251 -7.55 -10.41 8.99
C SER A 251 -7.86 -9.16 9.78
N GLY A 252 -9.14 -8.78 9.82
CA GLY A 252 -9.58 -7.58 10.53
C GLY A 252 -9.12 -6.27 9.87
N ASN A 253 -8.58 -6.31 8.66
CA ASN A 253 -8.09 -5.11 7.98
C ASN A 253 -9.24 -4.36 7.30
N THR A 254 -9.05 -3.07 7.10
CA THR A 254 -9.95 -2.23 6.30
C THR A 254 -9.18 -1.67 5.10
N PHE A 255 -9.67 -1.98 3.90
CA PHE A 255 -9.21 -1.43 2.63
C PHE A 255 -10.23 -0.39 2.17
N GLY A 256 -9.88 0.86 2.40
CA GLY A 256 -10.69 2.04 2.14
C GLY A 256 -11.03 2.84 3.41
N PRO A 257 -11.73 3.96 3.29
CA PRO A 257 -12.26 4.51 2.04
C PRO A 257 -11.18 5.13 1.15
N ASP A 258 -11.61 5.53 -0.05
CA ASP A 258 -10.92 6.44 -0.95
C ASP A 258 -9.59 5.92 -1.53
N ASN A 259 -9.34 4.59 -1.53
CA ASN A 259 -8.26 4.11 -2.41
C ASN A 259 -8.75 4.18 -3.86
N GLU A 260 -7.89 4.68 -4.74
CA GLU A 260 -8.05 4.55 -6.18
C GLU A 260 -7.21 3.35 -6.64
N VAL A 261 -7.86 2.28 -7.08
CA VAL A 261 -7.22 1.04 -7.49
C VAL A 261 -7.53 0.76 -8.94
N SER A 262 -6.61 1.11 -9.85
CA SER A 262 -6.92 1.12 -11.27
C SER A 262 -5.79 0.66 -12.19
N ALA A 263 -6.16 0.16 -13.37
CA ALA A 263 -5.22 -0.22 -14.42
C ALA A 263 -4.14 -1.24 -14.00
N ASN A 264 -4.35 -2.03 -12.94
CA ASN A 264 -3.42 -3.08 -12.54
C ASN A 264 -3.52 -4.26 -13.51
N ALA A 265 -2.41 -4.97 -13.72
CA ALA A 265 -2.36 -6.08 -14.69
C ALA A 265 -3.03 -7.37 -14.18
N GLY A 266 -3.41 -7.41 -12.90
CA GLY A 266 -4.26 -8.43 -12.27
C GLY A 266 -5.55 -7.83 -11.69
N PRO A 267 -6.15 -8.47 -10.68
CA PRO A 267 -7.26 -7.91 -9.92
C PRO A 267 -6.93 -6.58 -9.23
N GLY A 268 -7.95 -5.80 -8.89
CA GLY A 268 -7.79 -4.61 -8.05
C GLY A 268 -7.32 -4.98 -6.65
N ILE A 269 -8.16 -5.73 -5.92
CA ILE A 269 -7.85 -6.34 -4.63
C ILE A 269 -8.08 -7.85 -4.72
N SER A 270 -7.07 -8.66 -4.39
CA SER A 270 -7.21 -10.12 -4.28
C SER A 270 -7.04 -10.58 -2.83
N ILE A 271 -7.86 -11.55 -2.41
CA ILE A 271 -7.68 -12.25 -1.13
C ILE A 271 -7.56 -13.75 -1.41
N GLU A 272 -6.35 -14.28 -1.30
CA GLU A 272 -6.08 -15.65 -1.78
C GLU A 272 -5.95 -16.68 -0.67
N TYR A 273 -5.61 -16.23 0.54
CA TYR A 273 -5.46 -17.14 1.66
C TYR A 273 -6.82 -17.42 2.32
N GLY A 274 -7.27 -18.68 2.29
CA GLY A 274 -8.62 -19.07 2.73
C GLY A 274 -8.98 -18.77 4.20
N SER A 275 -8.00 -18.47 5.06
CA SER A 275 -8.25 -18.05 6.44
C SER A 275 -8.18 -16.54 6.65
N SER A 276 -7.93 -15.76 5.60
CA SER A 276 -7.95 -14.29 5.62
C SER A 276 -9.39 -13.79 5.61
N VAL A 277 -9.96 -13.63 6.80
CA VAL A 277 -11.34 -13.22 7.03
C VAL A 277 -11.43 -11.85 7.68
N ARG A 278 -12.63 -11.28 7.73
CA ARG A 278 -12.92 -9.97 8.34
C ARG A 278 -12.13 -8.83 7.70
N ASN A 279 -11.84 -8.93 6.41
CA ASN A 279 -11.19 -7.87 5.66
C ASN A 279 -12.27 -7.02 4.99
N ARG A 280 -12.56 -5.87 5.59
CA ARG A 280 -13.56 -4.94 5.08
C ARG A 280 -12.99 -4.20 3.87
N ILE A 281 -13.68 -4.25 2.75
CA ILE A 281 -13.37 -3.48 1.55
C ILE A 281 -14.51 -2.48 1.39
N THR A 282 -14.22 -1.17 1.39
CA THR A 282 -15.29 -0.15 1.50
C THR A 282 -14.92 1.12 0.79
N GLY A 283 -15.85 1.67 0.00
CA GLY A 283 -15.71 3.00 -0.62
C GLY A 283 -14.41 3.22 -1.40
N ASN A 284 -13.93 2.20 -2.12
CA ASN A 284 -12.80 2.35 -3.04
C ASN A 284 -13.31 2.71 -4.44
N ILE A 285 -12.48 3.43 -5.20
CA ILE A 285 -12.69 3.71 -6.62
C ILE A 285 -11.87 2.69 -7.41
N MET A 286 -12.53 1.83 -8.18
CA MET A 286 -11.89 0.74 -8.91
C MET A 286 -12.31 0.74 -10.38
N PHE A 287 -11.34 0.73 -11.29
CA PHE A 287 -11.60 0.70 -12.73
C PHE A 287 -10.40 0.25 -13.56
N HIS A 288 -10.67 -0.32 -14.73
CA HIS A 288 -9.68 -0.79 -15.72
C HIS A 288 -8.65 -1.79 -15.19
N ASN A 289 -8.88 -2.48 -14.06
CA ASN A 289 -8.01 -3.60 -13.71
C ASN A 289 -8.25 -4.74 -14.71
N ALA A 290 -7.21 -5.53 -15.00
CA ALA A 290 -7.33 -6.61 -15.98
C ALA A 290 -8.04 -7.84 -15.42
N GLY A 291 -7.99 -8.03 -14.10
CA GLY A 291 -8.80 -9.00 -13.34
C GLY A 291 -10.06 -8.36 -12.75
N LEU A 292 -10.75 -9.07 -11.85
CA LEU A 292 -11.87 -8.50 -11.11
C LEU A 292 -11.43 -7.33 -10.22
N GLY A 293 -12.33 -6.38 -9.93
CA GLY A 293 -12.03 -5.31 -8.98
C GLY A 293 -11.75 -5.85 -7.57
N ILE A 294 -12.53 -6.84 -7.14
CA ILE A 294 -12.31 -7.64 -5.94
C ILE A 294 -12.39 -9.11 -6.35
N ASP A 295 -11.37 -9.90 -6.01
CA ASP A 295 -11.31 -11.35 -6.28
C ASP A 295 -11.08 -12.10 -4.95
N LEU A 296 -12.04 -12.93 -4.57
CA LEU A 296 -11.95 -13.83 -3.42
C LEU A 296 -11.63 -15.24 -3.93
N TRP A 297 -10.45 -15.75 -3.61
CA TRP A 297 -10.00 -17.02 -4.17
C TRP A 297 -10.94 -18.19 -3.85
N PRO A 298 -11.27 -19.07 -4.83
CA PRO A 298 -10.60 -19.27 -6.13
C PRO A 298 -10.84 -18.19 -7.18
N GLN A 299 -9.81 -17.88 -7.99
CA GLN A 299 -9.87 -16.87 -9.05
C GLN A 299 -11.15 -16.92 -9.90
N GLY A 300 -11.70 -15.74 -10.16
CA GLY A 300 -12.93 -15.54 -10.92
C GLY A 300 -14.15 -15.31 -10.03
N VAL A 301 -15.29 -15.06 -10.65
CA VAL A 301 -16.51 -14.69 -9.92
C VAL A 301 -16.95 -15.84 -9.01
N THR A 302 -17.04 -15.55 -7.71
CA THR A 302 -17.52 -16.46 -6.68
C THR A 302 -19.04 -16.63 -6.81
N PRO A 303 -19.57 -17.84 -7.04
CA PRO A 303 -21.00 -18.07 -7.14
C PRO A 303 -21.71 -17.92 -5.78
N ASN A 304 -22.87 -17.26 -5.76
CA ASN A 304 -23.69 -17.20 -4.55
C ASN A 304 -24.31 -18.58 -4.21
N ASP A 305 -24.37 -18.94 -2.92
CA ASP A 305 -25.06 -20.13 -2.41
C ASP A 305 -26.19 -19.80 -1.41
N ILE A 306 -27.11 -20.75 -1.17
CA ILE A 306 -28.27 -20.51 -0.28
C ILE A 306 -27.80 -20.40 1.17
N GLY A 307 -28.07 -19.26 1.80
CA GLY A 307 -27.70 -19.02 3.20
C GLY A 307 -26.22 -18.69 3.41
N ASP A 308 -25.44 -18.71 2.35
CA ASP A 308 -24.01 -18.35 2.31
C ASP A 308 -23.23 -19.17 3.36
N GLY A 309 -23.19 -20.47 3.09
CA GLY A 309 -22.62 -21.52 3.93
C GLY A 309 -21.14 -21.81 3.62
N ASP A 310 -20.56 -21.08 2.67
CA ASP A 310 -19.19 -21.28 2.23
C ASP A 310 -18.15 -20.83 3.27
N THR A 311 -16.92 -21.30 3.07
CA THR A 311 -15.76 -20.91 3.88
C THR A 311 -14.60 -20.60 2.96
N GLY A 312 -13.84 -19.57 3.29
CA GLY A 312 -12.70 -19.14 2.49
C GLY A 312 -12.33 -17.69 2.80
N PRO A 313 -11.60 -17.03 1.89
CA PRO A 313 -11.27 -15.61 2.00
C PRO A 313 -12.55 -14.80 2.19
N ASN A 314 -12.61 -13.97 3.24
CA ASN A 314 -13.83 -13.26 3.63
C ASN A 314 -15.09 -14.14 3.70
N GLN A 315 -14.93 -15.40 4.12
CA GLN A 315 -16.01 -16.40 4.17
C GLN A 315 -16.70 -16.64 2.82
N LEU A 316 -16.09 -16.22 1.70
CA LEU A 316 -16.69 -16.24 0.35
C LEU A 316 -18.07 -15.59 0.32
N MET A 317 -18.22 -14.48 1.06
CA MET A 317 -19.51 -13.82 1.24
C MET A 317 -20.23 -13.57 -0.10
N ASN A 318 -21.49 -13.98 -0.17
CA ASN A 318 -22.38 -13.76 -1.30
C ASN A 318 -22.43 -12.27 -1.68
N THR A 319 -22.34 -12.01 -2.98
CA THR A 319 -22.53 -10.67 -3.53
C THR A 319 -24.02 -10.26 -3.49
N PRO A 320 -24.34 -8.96 -3.42
CA PRO A 320 -25.72 -8.49 -3.60
C PRO A 320 -26.31 -8.99 -4.93
N VAL A 321 -27.61 -9.30 -4.94
CA VAL A 321 -28.35 -9.53 -6.19
C VAL A 321 -29.21 -8.31 -6.47
N LEU A 322 -28.89 -7.55 -7.51
CA LEU A 322 -29.66 -6.40 -7.95
C LEU A 322 -30.87 -6.87 -8.77
N TYR A 323 -32.07 -6.48 -8.37
CA TYR A 323 -33.30 -6.86 -9.06
C TYR A 323 -33.66 -5.87 -10.15
N ASP A 324 -33.68 -4.59 -9.79
CA ASP A 324 -34.29 -3.56 -10.62
C ASP A 324 -33.81 -2.16 -10.24
N VAL A 325 -33.80 -1.28 -11.23
CA VAL A 325 -33.54 0.15 -11.11
C VAL A 325 -34.74 0.88 -11.69
N GLN A 326 -35.55 1.49 -10.83
CA GLN A 326 -36.82 2.12 -11.24
C GLN A 326 -36.77 3.63 -11.05
N PRO A 327 -37.24 4.44 -12.02
CA PRO A 327 -37.40 5.88 -11.82
C PRO A 327 -38.31 6.17 -10.62
N ASP A 328 -37.93 7.13 -9.78
CA ASP A 328 -38.71 7.49 -8.58
C ASP A 328 -39.89 8.45 -8.86
N GLY A 329 -40.01 8.92 -10.11
CA GLY A 329 -41.01 9.90 -10.55
C GLY A 329 -40.67 11.36 -10.23
N ALA A 330 -39.60 11.62 -9.46
CA ALA A 330 -39.02 12.93 -9.17
C ALA A 330 -37.74 13.22 -9.98
N GLY A 331 -37.30 12.27 -10.79
CA GLY A 331 -36.12 12.37 -11.66
C GLY A 331 -34.89 11.65 -11.12
N GLY A 332 -35.00 10.97 -9.98
CA GLY A 332 -34.00 10.04 -9.46
C GLY A 332 -34.38 8.58 -9.74
N PHE A 333 -33.65 7.66 -9.11
CA PHE A 333 -33.85 6.22 -9.25
C PHE A 333 -33.91 5.52 -7.90
N ILE A 334 -34.62 4.39 -7.86
CA ILE A 334 -34.64 3.46 -6.74
C ILE A 334 -34.00 2.17 -7.21
N VAL A 335 -32.88 1.82 -6.59
CA VAL A 335 -32.22 0.52 -6.77
C VAL A 335 -32.78 -0.43 -5.72
N SER A 336 -33.14 -1.64 -6.15
CA SER A 336 -33.61 -2.70 -5.26
C SER A 336 -32.85 -3.99 -5.48
N GLY A 337 -32.75 -4.80 -4.43
CA GLY A 337 -32.03 -6.07 -4.47
C GLY A 337 -32.13 -6.82 -3.17
N GLU A 338 -31.31 -7.86 -3.02
CA GLU A 338 -31.12 -8.62 -1.79
C GLU A 338 -29.64 -8.79 -1.45
N ALA A 339 -29.34 -8.93 -0.17
CA ALA A 339 -28.05 -9.37 0.35
C ALA A 339 -28.26 -10.11 1.68
N ARG A 340 -27.18 -10.63 2.28
CA ARG A 340 -27.26 -11.25 3.62
C ARG A 340 -27.97 -10.30 4.62
N PRO A 341 -28.87 -10.82 5.49
CA PRO A 341 -29.57 -9.99 6.45
C PRO A 341 -28.62 -9.20 7.35
N GLY A 342 -28.85 -7.89 7.47
CA GLY A 342 -28.03 -6.97 8.24
C GLY A 342 -26.73 -6.53 7.56
N ALA A 343 -26.41 -7.05 6.37
CA ALA A 343 -25.24 -6.60 5.62
C ALA A 343 -25.39 -5.14 5.17
N THR A 344 -24.29 -4.40 5.24
CA THR A 344 -24.16 -3.09 4.60
C THR A 344 -23.95 -3.31 3.11
N VAL A 345 -24.80 -2.70 2.28
CA VAL A 345 -24.68 -2.75 0.82
C VAL A 345 -24.16 -1.41 0.33
N GLU A 346 -23.05 -1.43 -0.41
CA GLU A 346 -22.52 -0.27 -1.14
C GLU A 346 -22.89 -0.43 -2.61
N VAL A 347 -23.56 0.56 -3.20
CA VAL A 347 -23.95 0.56 -4.62
C VAL A 347 -23.08 1.55 -5.38
N PHE A 348 -22.54 1.11 -6.51
CA PHE A 348 -21.58 1.85 -7.31
C PHE A 348 -22.07 2.02 -8.75
N LEU A 349 -21.63 3.11 -9.39
CA LEU A 349 -21.52 3.14 -10.84
C LEU A 349 -20.45 2.12 -11.25
N ALA A 350 -20.75 1.31 -12.25
CA ALA A 350 -19.93 0.19 -12.65
C ALA A 350 -19.08 0.56 -13.87
N ALA A 351 -17.76 0.41 -13.74
CA ALA A 351 -16.87 0.34 -14.89
C ALA A 351 -17.15 -0.96 -15.66
N PRO A 352 -17.38 -0.92 -16.99
CA PRO A 352 -17.64 -2.11 -17.78
C PRO A 352 -16.49 -3.12 -17.69
N HIS A 353 -16.79 -4.36 -17.33
CA HIS A 353 -15.81 -5.43 -17.21
C HIS A 353 -16.22 -6.67 -18.02
N ILE A 354 -15.24 -7.38 -18.57
CA ILE A 354 -15.48 -8.53 -19.48
C ILE A 354 -16.18 -9.72 -18.81
N PHE A 355 -16.16 -9.79 -17.47
CA PHE A 355 -16.79 -10.86 -16.68
C PHE A 355 -18.23 -10.56 -16.26
N GLY A 356 -18.78 -9.38 -16.59
CA GLY A 356 -20.17 -9.02 -16.29
C GLY A 356 -20.44 -8.54 -14.85
N SER A 357 -19.53 -8.82 -13.92
CA SER A 357 -19.39 -8.08 -12.65
C SER A 357 -18.40 -6.93 -12.86
N GLY A 358 -18.93 -5.72 -12.98
CA GLY A 358 -18.16 -4.50 -13.16
C GLY A 358 -17.40 -4.10 -11.89
N GLU A 359 -16.42 -3.23 -12.05
CA GLU A 359 -15.70 -2.63 -10.92
C GLU A 359 -16.44 -1.37 -10.46
N GLY A 360 -16.39 -1.03 -9.18
CA GLY A 360 -17.04 0.19 -8.66
C GLY A 360 -16.22 1.45 -8.94
N GLU A 361 -16.55 2.21 -9.99
CA GLU A 361 -15.84 3.45 -10.36
C GLU A 361 -16.29 4.66 -9.55
N GLU A 362 -17.51 4.65 -9.02
CA GLU A 362 -18.03 5.72 -8.16
C GLU A 362 -19.01 5.15 -7.13
N LEU A 363 -18.84 5.49 -5.84
CA LEU A 363 -19.80 5.11 -4.79
C LEU A 363 -21.03 6.03 -4.85
N LEU A 364 -22.19 5.45 -5.16
CA LEU A 364 -23.45 6.19 -5.30
C LEU A 364 -24.21 6.29 -3.98
N GLY A 365 -24.05 5.30 -3.11
CA GLY A 365 -24.69 5.30 -1.80
C GLY A 365 -24.57 3.98 -1.06
N THR A 366 -25.07 3.99 0.19
CA THR A 366 -25.05 2.84 1.07
C THR A 366 -26.42 2.59 1.68
N THR A 367 -26.76 1.33 1.90
CA THR A 367 -28.01 0.90 2.55
C THR A 367 -27.77 -0.38 3.36
N VAL A 368 -28.80 -0.88 4.04
CA VAL A 368 -28.73 -2.13 4.82
C VAL A 368 -29.82 -3.09 4.37
N ALA A 369 -29.43 -4.33 4.09
CA ALA A 369 -30.35 -5.43 3.80
C ALA A 369 -31.16 -5.81 5.03
N SER A 370 -32.36 -5.22 5.17
CA SER A 370 -33.20 -5.32 6.37
C SER A 370 -34.70 -5.42 6.05
N GLY A 371 -35.05 -5.54 4.76
CA GLY A 371 -36.42 -5.64 4.27
C GLY A 371 -37.01 -7.04 4.39
N ALA A 372 -37.93 -7.35 3.48
CA ALA A 372 -38.55 -8.68 3.38
C ALA A 372 -37.51 -9.76 3.02
N ALA A 373 -37.91 -11.03 3.13
CA ALA A 373 -37.08 -12.14 2.65
C ALA A 373 -36.75 -11.99 1.16
N GLY A 374 -35.53 -12.39 0.78
CA GLY A 374 -35.08 -12.39 -0.61
C GLY A 374 -35.96 -13.25 -1.53
N THR A 375 -35.93 -12.91 -2.80
CA THR A 375 -36.66 -13.57 -3.89
C THR A 375 -35.80 -14.66 -4.54
N ALA A 376 -34.48 -14.45 -4.63
CA ALA A 376 -33.55 -15.46 -5.13
C ALA A 376 -33.06 -16.36 -3.99
N ASP A 377 -32.76 -15.79 -2.83
CA ASP A 377 -32.52 -16.50 -1.59
C ASP A 377 -33.48 -16.06 -0.47
N SER A 378 -34.37 -16.97 -0.06
CA SER A 378 -35.32 -16.70 1.03
C SER A 378 -34.68 -16.45 2.41
N THR A 379 -33.40 -16.75 2.57
CA THR A 379 -32.63 -16.46 3.78
C THR A 379 -31.92 -15.10 3.71
N ALA A 380 -31.85 -14.48 2.52
CA ALA A 380 -31.41 -13.10 2.33
C ALA A 380 -32.49 -12.10 2.76
N ALA A 381 -32.11 -10.83 2.88
CA ALA A 381 -33.03 -9.73 3.12
C ALA A 381 -32.96 -8.72 1.96
N GLN A 382 -34.12 -8.22 1.56
CA GLN A 382 -34.21 -7.20 0.53
C GLN A 382 -33.69 -5.86 1.04
N PHE A 383 -33.20 -5.03 0.12
CA PHE A 383 -32.84 -3.64 0.36
C PHE A 383 -33.42 -2.73 -0.73
N SER A 384 -33.44 -1.44 -0.43
CA SER A 384 -33.72 -0.39 -1.39
C SER A 384 -32.80 0.80 -1.11
N LEU A 385 -32.34 1.45 -2.17
CA LEU A 385 -31.52 2.66 -2.13
C LEU A 385 -32.10 3.69 -3.11
N SER A 386 -32.35 4.90 -2.62
CA SER A 386 -32.73 6.04 -3.47
C SER A 386 -31.50 6.79 -3.92
N ILE A 387 -31.37 6.98 -5.23
CA ILE A 387 -30.31 7.74 -5.89
C ILE A 387 -30.91 9.07 -6.40
N PRO A 388 -30.37 10.23 -5.99
CA PRO A 388 -30.91 11.53 -6.36
C PRO A 388 -30.92 11.80 -7.88
N SER A 389 -31.77 12.74 -8.29
CA SER A 389 -31.85 13.19 -9.68
C SER A 389 -30.53 13.80 -10.18
N GLY A 390 -30.14 13.47 -11.41
CA GLY A 390 -28.92 14.00 -12.06
C GLY A 390 -27.63 13.29 -11.65
N VAL A 391 -27.72 12.17 -10.94
CA VAL A 391 -26.57 11.31 -10.61
C VAL A 391 -26.40 10.20 -11.65
N LEU A 392 -27.51 9.65 -12.17
CA LEU A 392 -27.51 8.56 -13.15
C LEU A 392 -28.19 8.98 -14.45
N GLU A 393 -27.71 8.40 -15.55
CA GLU A 393 -28.26 8.53 -16.89
C GLU A 393 -28.72 7.16 -17.43
N PRO A 394 -29.72 7.12 -18.34
CA PRO A 394 -30.13 5.88 -19.00
C PRO A 394 -28.96 5.16 -19.68
N GLY A 395 -28.80 3.88 -19.40
CA GLY A 395 -27.70 3.05 -19.91
C GLY A 395 -26.47 2.95 -19.01
N ASP A 396 -26.41 3.73 -17.93
CA ASP A 396 -25.42 3.50 -16.86
C ASP A 396 -25.55 2.08 -16.31
N GLN A 397 -24.44 1.50 -15.87
CA GLN A 397 -24.43 0.19 -15.23
C GLN A 397 -24.14 0.35 -13.74
N LEU A 398 -24.85 -0.40 -12.91
CA LEU A 398 -24.65 -0.41 -11.46
C LEU A 398 -24.13 -1.77 -11.01
N THR A 399 -23.22 -1.76 -10.05
CA THR A 399 -22.76 -2.94 -9.30
C THR A 399 -22.84 -2.66 -7.80
N ALA A 400 -22.65 -3.67 -6.97
CA ALA A 400 -22.70 -3.52 -5.52
C ALA A 400 -21.78 -4.52 -4.81
N THR A 401 -21.38 -4.17 -3.59
CA THR A 401 -20.76 -5.09 -2.64
C THR A 401 -21.64 -5.22 -1.39
N ALA A 402 -21.51 -6.34 -0.68
CA ALA A 402 -22.09 -6.53 0.64
C ALA A 402 -20.97 -6.69 1.67
N THR A 403 -21.15 -6.11 2.85
CA THR A 403 -20.26 -6.33 4.00
C THR A 403 -21.07 -6.76 5.21
N ASP A 404 -20.72 -7.91 5.81
CA ASP A 404 -21.39 -8.42 7.01
C ASP A 404 -20.97 -7.68 8.29
N SER A 405 -21.54 -8.08 9.43
CA SER A 405 -21.24 -7.48 10.73
C SER A 405 -19.85 -7.84 11.28
N GLU A 406 -19.20 -8.88 10.75
CA GLU A 406 -17.85 -9.29 11.13
C GLU A 406 -16.77 -8.56 10.31
N GLY A 407 -17.18 -7.89 9.22
CA GLY A 407 -16.31 -7.15 8.32
C GLY A 407 -15.82 -7.96 7.12
N ASN A 408 -16.46 -9.10 6.79
CA ASN A 408 -16.20 -9.75 5.51
C ASN A 408 -16.92 -8.98 4.41
N THR A 409 -16.22 -8.65 3.33
CA THR A 409 -16.82 -8.02 2.14
C THR A 409 -16.79 -8.97 0.96
N SER A 410 -17.91 -9.02 0.23
CA SER A 410 -18.08 -9.78 -1.01
C SER A 410 -17.27 -9.20 -2.18
N GLU A 411 -17.19 -9.95 -3.28
CA GLU A 411 -16.85 -9.38 -4.58
C GLU A 411 -17.94 -8.39 -5.07
N PHE A 412 -17.71 -7.79 -6.25
CA PHE A 412 -18.73 -6.99 -6.93
C PHE A 412 -19.82 -7.87 -7.56
N SER A 413 -21.08 -7.46 -7.41
CA SER A 413 -22.23 -8.12 -8.00
C SER A 413 -22.25 -8.04 -9.53
N ALA A 414 -23.04 -8.91 -10.15
CA ALA A 414 -23.41 -8.76 -11.55
C ALA A 414 -24.06 -7.39 -11.80
N ASN A 415 -23.77 -6.81 -12.97
CA ASN A 415 -24.26 -5.48 -13.30
C ASN A 415 -25.76 -5.47 -13.64
N ILE A 416 -26.42 -4.36 -13.32
CA ILE A 416 -27.75 -4.02 -13.83
C ILE A 416 -27.72 -2.67 -14.55
N ALA A 417 -28.46 -2.54 -15.65
CA ALA A 417 -28.54 -1.30 -16.40
C ALA A 417 -29.65 -0.39 -15.87
N VAL A 418 -29.40 0.92 -15.88
CA VAL A 418 -30.41 1.96 -15.69
C VAL A 418 -31.30 2.00 -16.95
N PRO A 419 -32.65 1.96 -16.81
CA PRO A 419 -33.58 1.78 -17.93
C PRO A 419 -33.71 2.97 -18.89
#